data_AF-A0A8H6Z5E3-F1
#
_entry.id   AF-A0A8H6Z5E3-F1
#
_cell.length_a   1.000
_cell.length_b   1.000
_cell.length_c   1.000
_cell.angle_alpha   90.00
_cell.angle_beta   90.00
_cell.angle_gamma   90.00
#
_symmetry.space_group_name_H-M   'P 1'
#
loop_
_entity.id
_entity.type
_entity.pdbx_description
1 polymer ?
#
loop_
_entity_poly.entity_id
_entity_poly.type
_entity_poly.pdbx_seq_one_letter_code
_entity_poly.pdbx_strand_id
1 'polypeptide(L)'
;MSSFKALGLNDDIVGEILAFSPTFKTLHATVLVSKAFYRVFRAHPKASRAPQSITRAVAYNLVGPALPQALRVIRHPYRDYLMDKAPFPRIAACPEDCAPPVIAAREKMELEANARLVGQLEDIYSLMVKDRTSKISILTSVESWRFRRAMYRIMLYCTIFSSHHYEGVDDEDVVEVEAQRTALLNEYNTDELKQLYSAVQFLSNVFDSSNCDYVSLDALLSTGPSGAVHAWESRGIDGVLGVQDSEWTEGYFAYPLANVYRARKVALPAFELPSAGILDSVNGADDVCSRCAAPHGLELYTETTWCRFATDYVLLKPKLSGNPTILHYFQEVVDPLVETPATLENFIAGLFGLRTGEFATWDPTDLYCLRCFTEFVQQHVWVWLLRERMNAGWIPPENCRDGWKCELQHEQHHAETKNHLCDPVKI
;
A
#
# COMPACT_ATOMS: atom_id res chain seq x y z
N MET A 1 -43.63 13.69 -35.62
CA MET A 1 -42.61 13.34 -34.61
C MET A 1 -42.32 14.59 -33.80
N SER A 2 -42.75 14.63 -32.54
CA SER A 2 -42.53 15.78 -31.65
C SER A 2 -41.04 15.98 -31.41
N SER A 3 -40.51 17.16 -31.76
CA SER A 3 -39.15 17.57 -31.45
C SER A 3 -38.98 17.53 -29.93
N PHE A 4 -38.27 16.53 -29.41
CA PHE A 4 -37.84 16.51 -28.02
C PHE A 4 -37.14 17.84 -27.74
N LYS A 5 -37.76 18.69 -26.92
CA LYS A 5 -37.19 19.97 -26.52
C LYS A 5 -35.81 19.67 -25.95
N ALA A 6 -34.78 20.24 -26.57
CA ALA A 6 -33.43 20.19 -26.04
C ALA A 6 -33.46 20.64 -24.57
N LEU A 7 -32.52 20.15 -23.75
CA LEU A 7 -32.14 20.86 -22.52
C LEU A 7 -32.00 22.33 -22.95
N GLY A 8 -32.57 23.30 -22.21
CA GLY A 8 -32.47 24.72 -22.57
C GLY A 8 -31.04 25.29 -22.53
N LEU A 9 -30.03 24.42 -22.65
CA LEU A 9 -28.60 24.63 -22.57
C LEU A 9 -27.97 24.28 -23.92
N ASN A 10 -26.91 24.99 -24.26
CA ASN A 10 -26.08 24.67 -25.42
C ASN A 10 -25.46 23.27 -25.26
N ASP A 11 -25.44 22.47 -26.33
CA ASP A 11 -24.83 21.13 -26.35
C ASP A 11 -23.35 21.16 -25.91
N ASP A 12 -22.61 22.25 -26.16
CA ASP A 12 -21.22 22.44 -25.70
C ASP A 12 -21.11 22.50 -24.16
N ILE A 13 -22.02 23.24 -23.51
CA ILE A 13 -22.08 23.32 -22.04
C ILE A 13 -22.41 21.95 -21.46
N VAL A 14 -23.33 21.23 -22.10
CA VAL A 14 -23.67 19.86 -21.70
C VAL A 14 -22.46 18.93 -21.86
N GLY A 15 -21.71 19.06 -22.96
CA GLY A 15 -20.48 18.32 -23.20
C GLY A 15 -19.44 18.55 -22.10
N GLU A 16 -19.24 19.80 -21.71
CA GLU A 16 -18.32 20.18 -20.63
C GLU A 16 -18.75 19.59 -19.28
N ILE A 17 -20.04 19.68 -18.93
CA ILE A 17 -20.59 19.07 -17.71
C ILE A 17 -20.33 17.55 -17.68
N LEU A 18 -20.55 16.87 -18.81
CA LEU A 18 -20.28 15.44 -18.91
C LEU A 18 -18.78 15.14 -18.79
N ALA A 19 -17.91 15.99 -19.36
CA ALA A 19 -16.46 15.86 -19.29
C ALA A 19 -15.91 16.01 -17.86
N PHE A 20 -16.58 16.73 -16.97
CA PHE A 20 -16.25 16.84 -15.54
C PHE A 20 -16.72 15.66 -14.69
N SER A 21 -17.28 14.60 -15.27
CA SER A 21 -17.65 13.41 -14.50
C SER A 21 -16.40 12.80 -13.84
N PRO A 22 -16.45 12.44 -12.54
CA PRO A 22 -15.28 11.94 -11.82
C PRO A 22 -14.92 10.49 -12.18
N THR A 23 -15.88 9.71 -12.68
CA THR A 23 -15.70 8.29 -13.05
C THR A 23 -16.50 7.95 -14.31
N PHE A 24 -16.16 6.84 -14.97
CA PHE A 24 -16.97 6.37 -16.10
C PHE A 24 -18.35 5.90 -15.64
N LYS A 25 -18.46 5.35 -14.43
CA LYS A 25 -19.76 4.99 -13.82
C LYS A 25 -20.66 6.21 -13.68
N THR A 26 -20.15 7.33 -13.17
CA THR A 26 -20.91 8.58 -13.05
C THR A 26 -21.30 9.12 -14.43
N LEU A 27 -20.35 9.14 -15.38
CA LEU A 27 -20.65 9.54 -16.76
C LEU A 27 -21.77 8.70 -17.37
N HIS A 28 -21.68 7.38 -17.25
CA HIS A 28 -22.67 6.45 -17.79
C HIS A 28 -24.05 6.65 -17.16
N ALA A 29 -24.11 6.79 -15.83
CA ALA A 29 -25.34 7.10 -15.12
C ALA A 29 -25.98 8.41 -15.63
N THR A 30 -25.21 9.49 -15.72
CA THR A 30 -25.69 10.80 -16.21
C THR A 30 -26.20 10.72 -17.65
N VAL A 31 -25.47 10.02 -18.52
CA VAL A 31 -25.85 9.81 -19.92
C VAL A 31 -27.18 9.03 -20.05
N LEU A 32 -27.48 8.14 -19.11
CA LEU A 32 -28.73 7.37 -19.09
C LEU A 32 -29.94 8.15 -18.53
N VAL A 33 -29.73 9.26 -17.82
CA VAL A 33 -30.83 10.07 -17.24
C VAL A 33 -31.71 10.70 -18.32
N SER A 34 -31.14 11.11 -19.48
CA SER A 34 -31.89 11.82 -20.51
C SER A 34 -31.37 11.54 -21.92
N LYS A 35 -32.30 11.44 -22.89
CA LYS A 35 -31.98 11.36 -24.32
C LYS A 35 -31.17 12.57 -24.80
N ALA A 36 -31.31 13.74 -24.17
CA ALA A 36 -30.54 14.92 -24.51
C ALA A 36 -29.06 14.74 -24.14
N PHE A 37 -28.75 14.27 -22.92
CA PHE A 37 -27.38 13.93 -22.51
C PHE A 37 -26.78 12.85 -23.39
N TYR A 38 -27.56 11.79 -23.67
CA TYR A 38 -27.14 10.74 -24.59
C TYR A 38 -26.79 11.25 -25.98
N ARG A 39 -27.61 12.16 -26.53
CA ARG A 39 -27.37 12.77 -27.83
C ARG A 39 -26.06 13.56 -27.83
N VAL A 40 -25.84 14.42 -26.84
CA VAL A 40 -24.60 15.21 -26.71
C VAL A 40 -23.39 14.29 -26.58
N PHE A 41 -23.47 13.28 -25.71
CA PHE A 41 -22.40 12.29 -25.54
C PHE A 41 -22.07 11.54 -26.85
N ARG A 42 -23.09 11.14 -27.63
CA ARG A 42 -22.92 10.49 -28.93
C ARG A 42 -22.39 11.43 -30.02
N ALA A 43 -22.78 12.70 -29.98
CA ALA A 43 -22.47 13.71 -30.99
C ALA A 43 -21.06 14.31 -30.81
N HIS A 44 -20.55 14.37 -29.58
CA HIS A 44 -19.16 14.77 -29.35
C HIS A 44 -18.20 13.86 -30.13
N PRO A 45 -17.22 14.42 -30.87
CA PRO A 45 -16.47 13.66 -31.86
C PRO A 45 -15.85 12.39 -31.27
N LYS A 46 -16.18 11.24 -31.88
CA LYS A 46 -15.35 10.02 -31.85
C LYS A 46 -14.09 10.18 -32.72
N ALA A 47 -13.96 11.30 -33.42
CA ALA A 47 -12.97 11.52 -34.45
C ALA A 47 -11.56 11.43 -33.86
N SER A 48 -10.74 10.59 -34.48
CA SER A 48 -9.40 10.16 -34.05
C SER A 48 -8.35 11.26 -33.90
N ARG A 49 -8.72 12.53 -34.06
CA ARG A 49 -7.83 13.69 -34.01
C ARG A 49 -8.24 14.78 -33.01
N ALA A 50 -9.40 14.66 -32.36
CA ALA A 50 -9.80 15.60 -31.32
C ALA A 50 -9.26 15.10 -29.96
N PRO A 51 -8.35 15.85 -29.30
CA PRO A 51 -7.81 15.48 -27.98
C PRO A 51 -8.87 15.50 -26.84
N GLN A 52 -10.13 15.82 -27.12
CA GLN A 52 -11.20 16.05 -26.14
C GLN A 52 -12.46 15.22 -26.45
N SER A 53 -12.35 13.88 -26.44
CA SER A 53 -13.57 13.09 -26.23
C SER A 53 -13.98 13.17 -24.77
N ILE A 54 -15.28 13.26 -24.47
CA ILE A 54 -15.81 13.24 -23.08
C ILE A 54 -15.24 12.04 -22.31
N THR A 55 -15.11 10.89 -22.96
CA THR A 55 -14.49 9.70 -22.35
C THR A 55 -13.02 9.94 -21.97
N ARG A 56 -12.22 10.59 -22.82
CA ARG A 56 -10.82 10.90 -22.51
C ARG A 56 -10.71 11.93 -21.39
N ALA A 57 -11.61 12.92 -21.33
CA ALA A 57 -11.65 13.88 -20.23
C ALA A 57 -11.95 13.19 -18.89
N VAL A 58 -12.94 12.29 -18.86
CA VAL A 58 -13.24 11.49 -17.66
C VAL A 58 -12.08 10.58 -17.28
N ALA A 59 -11.41 9.97 -18.26
CA ALA A 59 -10.18 9.21 -18.02
C ALA A 59 -9.10 10.09 -17.39
N TYR A 60 -8.92 11.31 -17.87
CA TYR A 60 -7.97 12.28 -17.31
C TYR A 60 -8.35 12.72 -15.90
N ASN A 61 -9.64 12.94 -15.59
CA ASN A 61 -10.07 13.25 -14.22
C ASN A 61 -9.73 12.13 -13.24
N LEU A 62 -9.81 10.88 -13.70
CA LEU A 62 -9.58 9.69 -12.89
C LEU A 62 -8.10 9.48 -12.55
N VAL A 63 -7.21 9.58 -13.54
CA VAL A 63 -5.77 9.25 -13.37
C VAL A 63 -4.83 10.46 -13.44
N GLY A 64 -5.37 11.64 -13.76
CA GLY A 64 -4.63 12.87 -13.92
C GLY A 64 -3.73 12.89 -15.16
N PRO A 65 -2.64 13.67 -15.14
CA PRO A 65 -1.70 13.77 -16.25
C PRO A 65 -0.90 12.48 -16.51
N ALA A 66 -1.04 11.44 -15.67
CA ALA A 66 -0.43 10.13 -15.87
C ALA A 66 -1.25 9.20 -16.81
N LEU A 67 -2.29 9.72 -17.47
CA LEU A 67 -3.14 8.95 -18.38
C LEU A 67 -2.39 8.20 -19.50
N PRO A 68 -1.35 8.77 -20.15
CA PRO A 68 -0.58 8.04 -21.15
C PRO A 68 0.04 6.75 -20.59
N GLN A 69 0.63 6.82 -19.38
CA GLN A 69 1.25 5.68 -18.73
C GLN A 69 0.19 4.66 -18.28
N ALA A 70 -0.93 5.13 -17.71
CA ALA A 70 -2.03 4.25 -17.32
C ALA A 70 -2.61 3.46 -18.49
N LEU A 71 -2.81 4.11 -19.65
CA LEU A 71 -3.26 3.44 -20.87
C LEU A 71 -2.20 2.48 -21.42
N ARG A 72 -0.90 2.79 -21.29
CA ARG A 72 0.20 1.92 -21.71
C ARG A 72 0.19 0.59 -20.95
N VAL A 73 -0.13 0.57 -19.65
CA VAL A 73 -0.31 -0.67 -18.86
C VAL A 73 -1.42 -1.52 -19.46
N ILE A 74 -2.60 -0.92 -19.68
CA ILE A 74 -3.81 -1.63 -20.10
C ILE A 74 -3.70 -2.16 -21.54
N ARG A 75 -3.04 -1.39 -22.41
CA ARG A 75 -2.89 -1.70 -23.83
C ARG A 75 -1.68 -2.56 -24.14
N HIS A 76 -0.92 -2.94 -23.11
CA HIS A 76 0.25 -3.76 -23.31
C HIS A 76 -0.18 -5.12 -23.93
N PRO A 77 0.33 -5.49 -25.11
CA PRO A 77 -0.24 -6.53 -25.97
C PRO A 77 -0.11 -7.96 -25.42
N TYR A 78 0.63 -8.16 -24.33
CA TYR A 78 0.90 -9.49 -23.79
C TYR A 78 -0.33 -10.20 -23.23
N ARG A 79 -1.40 -9.50 -22.87
CA ARG A 79 -2.52 -10.14 -22.18
C ARG A 79 -3.23 -11.21 -23.01
N ASP A 80 -3.24 -11.07 -24.34
CA ASP A 80 -3.86 -12.04 -25.24
C ASP A 80 -2.81 -13.05 -25.81
N TYR A 81 -1.51 -12.71 -25.76
CA TYR A 81 -0.42 -13.56 -26.27
C TYR A 81 0.04 -14.66 -25.31
N LEU A 82 -0.17 -14.52 -24.00
CA LEU A 82 0.25 -15.51 -23.00
C LEU A 82 -0.41 -16.90 -23.14
N MET A 83 -1.42 -17.02 -24.00
CA MET A 83 -2.07 -18.30 -24.30
C MET A 83 -1.32 -19.12 -25.36
N ASP A 84 -0.52 -18.49 -26.23
CA ASP A 84 0.24 -19.15 -27.29
C ASP A 84 1.73 -19.02 -26.99
N LYS A 85 2.43 -20.15 -26.79
CA LYS A 85 3.86 -20.30 -26.45
C LYS A 85 4.84 -19.77 -27.52
N ALA A 86 4.50 -18.70 -28.24
CA ALA A 86 5.36 -18.10 -29.24
C ALA A 86 6.58 -17.43 -28.57
N PRO A 87 7.76 -17.45 -29.23
CA PRO A 87 8.95 -16.77 -28.72
C PRO A 87 8.65 -15.30 -28.48
N PHE A 88 9.03 -14.81 -27.29
CA PHE A 88 8.73 -13.46 -26.82
C PHE A 88 9.16 -12.43 -27.88
N PRO A 89 8.22 -11.69 -28.51
CA PRO A 89 8.61 -10.60 -29.39
C PRO A 89 9.44 -9.61 -28.57
N ARG A 90 10.65 -9.28 -29.06
CA ARG A 90 11.49 -8.22 -28.49
C ARG A 90 10.62 -7.04 -28.11
N ILE A 91 10.61 -6.70 -26.83
CA ILE A 91 9.70 -5.71 -26.24
C ILE A 91 9.99 -4.34 -26.86
N ALA A 92 9.37 -4.04 -28.00
CA ALA A 92 9.21 -2.68 -28.47
C ALA A 92 8.09 -2.10 -27.62
N ALA A 93 8.45 -1.59 -26.45
CA ALA A 93 7.48 -1.03 -25.54
C ALA A 93 6.72 0.07 -26.28
N CYS A 94 5.39 -0.05 -26.39
CA CYS A 94 4.58 0.95 -27.10
C CYS A 94 4.90 2.34 -26.53
N PRO A 95 5.28 3.34 -27.35
CA PRO A 95 5.60 4.66 -26.85
C PRO A 95 4.42 5.23 -26.06
N GLU A 96 4.70 5.99 -24.99
CA GLU A 96 3.67 6.52 -24.08
C GLU A 96 2.57 7.32 -24.82
N ASP A 97 2.89 7.90 -25.99
CA ASP A 97 1.99 8.76 -26.77
C ASP A 97 1.34 8.08 -28.00
N CYS A 98 1.63 6.82 -28.30
CA CYS A 98 1.20 6.18 -29.56
C CYS A 98 -0.18 5.50 -29.50
N ALA A 99 -0.87 5.57 -28.36
CA ALA A 99 -2.04 4.74 -28.14
C ALA A 99 -3.30 5.32 -28.84
N PRO A 100 -4.20 4.48 -29.40
CA PRO A 100 -5.40 4.95 -30.09
C PRO A 100 -6.25 5.90 -29.24
N PRO A 101 -6.85 6.95 -29.81
CA PRO A 101 -7.58 7.95 -29.04
C PRO A 101 -8.87 7.39 -28.40
N VAL A 102 -9.39 6.27 -28.93
CA VAL A 102 -10.63 5.63 -28.45
C VAL A 102 -10.30 4.71 -27.27
N ILE A 103 -10.98 4.91 -26.14
CA ILE A 103 -10.89 4.03 -24.96
C ILE A 103 -12.06 3.04 -24.99
N ALA A 104 -11.77 1.75 -25.16
CA ALA A 104 -12.75 0.67 -25.22
C ALA A 104 -13.40 0.40 -23.85
N ALA A 105 -14.56 -0.27 -23.84
CA ALA A 105 -15.30 -0.53 -22.60
C ALA A 105 -14.49 -1.34 -21.56
N ARG A 106 -13.75 -2.36 -22.01
CA ARG A 106 -12.82 -3.14 -21.18
C ARG A 106 -11.73 -2.26 -20.57
N GLU A 107 -11.11 -1.41 -21.39
CA GLU A 107 -10.06 -0.49 -20.94
C GLU A 107 -10.57 0.49 -19.88
N LYS A 108 -11.83 0.94 -19.96
CA LYS A 108 -12.42 1.82 -18.94
C LYS A 108 -12.50 1.13 -17.56
N MET A 109 -12.93 -0.13 -17.53
CA MET A 109 -13.02 -0.89 -16.28
C MET A 109 -11.65 -1.13 -15.66
N GLU A 110 -10.66 -1.47 -16.49
CA GLU A 110 -9.28 -1.69 -16.05
C GLU A 110 -8.61 -0.39 -15.60
N LEU A 111 -8.88 0.72 -16.29
CA LEU A 111 -8.40 2.04 -15.88
C LEU A 111 -8.98 2.45 -14.52
N GLU A 112 -10.28 2.20 -14.28
CA GLU A 112 -10.90 2.42 -12.97
C GLU A 112 -10.30 1.53 -11.88
N ALA A 113 -10.00 0.26 -12.16
CA ALA A 113 -9.35 -0.63 -11.21
C ALA A 113 -7.94 -0.15 -10.87
N ASN A 114 -7.11 0.13 -11.88
CA ASN A 114 -5.74 0.60 -11.68
C ASN A 114 -5.70 1.98 -11.01
N ALA A 115 -6.63 2.88 -11.33
CA ALA A 115 -6.74 4.19 -10.69
C ALA A 115 -7.07 4.10 -9.20
N ARG A 116 -7.98 3.21 -8.81
CA ARG A 116 -8.29 2.96 -7.39
C ARG A 116 -7.07 2.42 -6.65
N LEU A 117 -6.41 1.41 -7.22
CA LEU A 117 -5.21 0.81 -6.65
C LEU A 117 -4.10 1.86 -6.43
N VAL A 118 -3.79 2.65 -7.46
CA VAL A 118 -2.77 3.70 -7.36
C VAL A 118 -3.19 4.80 -6.38
N GLY A 119 -4.48 5.13 -6.29
CA GLY A 119 -5.00 6.06 -5.29
C GLY A 119 -4.79 5.56 -3.85
N GLN A 120 -5.07 4.28 -3.58
CA GLN A 120 -4.81 3.67 -2.28
C GLN A 120 -3.32 3.70 -1.93
N LEU A 121 -2.44 3.37 -2.89
CA LEU A 121 -0.99 3.46 -2.67
C LEU A 121 -0.52 4.90 -2.46
N GLU A 122 -1.16 5.87 -3.10
CA GLU A 122 -0.85 7.29 -2.90
C GLU A 122 -1.23 7.74 -1.49
N ASP A 123 -2.38 7.29 -0.98
CA ASP A 123 -2.82 7.52 0.40
C ASP A 123 -1.81 6.92 1.40
N ILE A 124 -1.37 5.67 1.18
CA ILE A 124 -0.36 5.00 2.03
C ILE A 124 1.00 5.70 1.90
N TYR A 125 1.44 6.05 0.70
CA TYR A 125 2.69 6.78 0.46
C TYR A 125 2.70 8.12 1.17
N SER A 126 1.59 8.87 1.08
CA SER A 126 1.44 10.13 1.77
C SER A 126 1.55 9.92 3.28
N LEU A 127 0.82 8.95 3.84
CA LEU A 127 0.85 8.63 5.27
C LEU A 127 2.25 8.24 5.78
N MET A 128 3.01 7.49 4.99
CA MET A 128 4.32 6.96 5.38
C MET A 128 5.48 7.91 5.13
N VAL A 129 5.41 8.72 4.06
CA VAL A 129 6.58 9.43 3.50
C VAL A 129 6.37 10.95 3.38
N LYS A 130 5.12 11.43 3.29
CA LYS A 130 4.82 12.87 3.16
C LYS A 130 4.41 13.50 4.48
N ASP A 131 3.36 12.95 5.08
CA ASP A 131 2.67 13.52 6.23
C ASP A 131 1.82 12.46 6.91
N ARG A 132 2.16 12.22 8.17
CA ARG A 132 1.50 11.19 8.98
C ARG A 132 0.14 11.62 9.55
N THR A 133 -0.26 12.88 9.45
CA THR A 133 -1.51 13.38 10.06
C THR A 133 -2.77 13.10 9.23
N SER A 134 -2.63 12.56 8.02
CA SER A 134 -3.77 12.28 7.13
C SER A 134 -3.66 10.88 6.53
N LYS A 135 -4.76 10.12 6.60
CA LYS A 135 -4.90 8.83 5.91
C LYS A 135 -5.26 8.97 4.42
N ILE A 136 -5.52 10.20 3.96
CA ILE A 136 -5.76 10.53 2.56
C ILE A 136 -4.55 11.32 2.05
N SER A 137 -4.16 11.09 0.80
CA SER A 137 -3.08 11.79 0.14
C SER A 137 -3.20 13.31 0.28
N ILE A 138 -2.13 13.93 0.76
CA ILE A 138 -1.96 15.38 0.73
C ILE A 138 -0.82 15.80 -0.22
N LEU A 139 -0.43 14.90 -1.13
CA LEU A 139 0.53 15.23 -2.17
C LEU A 139 0.03 16.43 -2.97
N THR A 140 0.93 17.35 -3.29
CA THR A 140 0.62 18.41 -4.26
C THR A 140 0.29 17.80 -5.62
N SER A 141 -0.37 18.54 -6.50
CA SER A 141 -0.71 18.03 -7.84
C SER A 141 0.52 17.57 -8.65
N VAL A 142 1.69 18.19 -8.41
CA VAL A 142 2.95 17.82 -9.07
C VAL A 142 3.53 16.53 -8.47
N GLU A 143 3.57 16.42 -7.14
CA GLU A 143 4.02 15.21 -6.43
C GLU A 143 3.13 14.00 -6.78
N SER A 144 1.81 14.19 -6.75
CA SER A 144 0.82 13.17 -7.13
C SER A 144 1.02 12.72 -8.57
N TRP A 145 1.25 13.64 -9.51
CA TRP A 145 1.57 13.27 -10.89
C TRP A 145 2.86 12.43 -10.99
N ARG A 146 3.95 12.83 -10.31
CA ARG A 146 5.21 12.08 -10.31
C ARG A 146 5.01 10.67 -9.74
N PHE A 147 4.31 10.57 -8.60
CA PHE A 147 3.99 9.31 -7.94
C PHE A 147 3.16 8.39 -8.84
N ARG A 148 2.01 8.86 -9.35
CA ARG A 148 1.12 8.08 -10.21
C ARG A 148 1.83 7.60 -11.48
N ARG A 149 2.62 8.49 -12.09
CA ARG A 149 3.42 8.16 -13.28
C ARG A 149 4.43 7.05 -12.98
N ALA A 150 5.14 7.13 -11.86
CA ALA A 150 6.06 6.08 -11.42
C ALA A 150 5.32 4.77 -11.16
N MET A 151 4.19 4.80 -10.46
CA MET A 151 3.37 3.62 -10.18
C MET A 151 2.89 2.92 -11.46
N TYR A 152 2.32 3.64 -12.42
CA TYR A 152 1.89 3.00 -13.68
C TYR A 152 3.07 2.40 -14.47
N ARG A 153 4.25 3.02 -14.43
CA ARG A 153 5.45 2.44 -15.06
C ARG A 153 5.94 1.19 -14.33
N ILE A 154 5.85 1.13 -13.00
CA ILE A 154 6.11 -0.09 -12.22
C ILE A 154 5.07 -1.16 -12.54
N MET A 155 3.77 -0.82 -12.61
CA MET A 155 2.72 -1.76 -13.03
C MET A 155 3.02 -2.35 -14.41
N LEU A 156 3.44 -1.53 -15.37
CA LEU A 156 3.86 -2.00 -16.68
C LEU A 156 5.07 -2.93 -16.59
N TYR A 157 6.09 -2.55 -15.82
CA TYR A 157 7.29 -3.36 -15.59
C TYR A 157 6.93 -4.75 -15.04
N CYS A 158 6.12 -4.82 -13.98
CA CYS A 158 5.67 -6.08 -13.38
C CYS A 158 4.76 -6.88 -14.33
N THR A 159 3.96 -6.22 -15.16
CA THR A 159 3.13 -6.90 -16.18
C THR A 159 3.99 -7.57 -17.25
N ILE A 160 5.07 -6.91 -17.68
CA ILE A 160 6.00 -7.44 -18.67
C ILE A 160 6.81 -8.60 -18.07
N PHE A 161 7.39 -8.38 -16.89
CA PHE A 161 8.35 -9.29 -16.25
C PHE A 161 7.73 -10.04 -15.06
N SER A 162 6.48 -10.48 -15.18
CA SER A 162 5.79 -11.24 -14.13
C SER A 162 6.48 -12.59 -13.90
N SER A 163 6.68 -12.98 -12.64
CA SER A 163 7.29 -14.27 -12.28
C SER A 163 6.53 -15.47 -12.86
N HIS A 164 5.20 -15.37 -12.98
CA HIS A 164 4.36 -16.40 -13.57
C HIS A 164 4.67 -16.72 -15.05
N HIS A 165 5.36 -15.83 -15.76
CA HIS A 165 5.76 -16.08 -17.14
C HIS A 165 7.02 -16.94 -17.26
N TYR A 166 7.77 -17.11 -16.16
CA TYR A 166 9.11 -17.70 -16.18
C TYR A 166 9.24 -18.96 -15.30
N GLU A 167 8.12 -19.57 -14.92
CA GLU A 167 8.15 -20.88 -14.24
C GLU A 167 8.71 -21.96 -15.19
N GLY A 168 9.85 -22.56 -14.81
CA GLY A 168 10.48 -23.68 -15.53
C GLY A 168 11.43 -23.28 -16.66
N VAL A 169 11.92 -22.05 -16.62
CA VAL A 169 12.84 -21.46 -17.61
C VAL A 169 14.31 -21.67 -17.15
N ASP A 170 15.25 -21.83 -18.08
CA ASP A 170 16.66 -22.13 -17.78
C ASP A 170 17.52 -20.88 -17.47
N ASP A 171 18.77 -21.08 -17.05
CA ASP A 171 19.68 -19.99 -16.66
C ASP A 171 20.03 -19.02 -17.82
N GLU A 172 20.02 -19.48 -19.08
CA GLU A 172 20.36 -18.63 -20.23
C GLU A 172 19.29 -17.55 -20.44
N ASP A 173 18.03 -17.92 -20.24
CA ASP A 173 16.91 -17.02 -20.30
C ASP A 173 16.93 -15.96 -19.17
N VAL A 174 17.55 -16.23 -18.01
CA VAL A 174 17.69 -15.26 -16.89
C VAL A 174 18.47 -14.04 -17.33
N VAL A 175 19.60 -14.28 -17.99
CA VAL A 175 20.47 -13.21 -18.51
C VAL A 175 19.76 -12.41 -19.59
N GLU A 176 18.98 -13.06 -20.46
CA GLU A 176 18.20 -12.36 -21.47
C GLU A 176 17.11 -11.48 -20.83
N VAL A 177 16.38 -11.99 -19.84
CA VAL A 177 15.36 -11.22 -19.13
C VAL A 177 15.96 -10.03 -18.39
N GLU A 178 17.11 -10.19 -17.73
CA GLU A 178 17.82 -9.07 -17.09
C GLU A 178 18.21 -7.99 -18.11
N ALA A 179 18.71 -8.40 -19.29
CA ALA A 179 19.03 -7.48 -20.37
C ALA A 179 17.78 -6.74 -20.89
N GLN A 180 16.65 -7.42 -21.00
CA GLN A 180 15.36 -6.82 -21.38
C GLN A 180 14.84 -5.83 -20.32
N ARG A 181 14.92 -6.19 -19.03
CA ARG A 181 14.60 -5.31 -17.90
C ARG A 181 15.45 -4.03 -17.95
N THR A 182 16.75 -4.20 -18.14
CA THR A 182 17.71 -3.09 -18.26
C THR A 182 17.38 -2.20 -19.46
N ALA A 183 17.07 -2.80 -20.61
CA ALA A 183 16.69 -2.07 -21.82
C ALA A 183 15.43 -1.22 -21.62
N LEU A 184 14.39 -1.78 -20.99
CA LEU A 184 13.16 -1.05 -20.68
C LEU A 184 13.44 0.13 -19.74
N LEU A 185 14.19 -0.07 -18.67
CA LEU A 185 14.52 1.01 -17.74
C LEU A 185 15.39 2.09 -18.41
N ASN A 186 16.23 1.72 -19.37
CA ASN A 186 17.06 2.67 -20.09
C ASN A 186 16.26 3.64 -20.99
N GLU A 187 14.97 3.37 -21.26
CA GLU A 187 14.08 4.31 -21.97
C GLU A 187 13.78 5.57 -21.15
N TYR A 188 13.85 5.50 -19.82
CA TYR A 188 13.51 6.62 -18.93
C TYR A 188 14.72 7.51 -18.66
N ASN A 189 14.51 8.82 -18.52
CA ASN A 189 15.61 9.71 -18.13
C ASN A 189 16.01 9.51 -16.66
N THR A 190 17.14 10.09 -16.25
CA THR A 190 17.70 9.85 -14.91
C THR A 190 16.77 10.33 -13.78
N ASP A 191 16.05 11.43 -13.94
CA ASP A 191 15.14 11.92 -12.90
C ASP A 191 13.87 11.05 -12.78
N GLU A 192 13.40 10.52 -13.91
CA GLU A 192 12.33 9.51 -13.93
C GLU A 192 12.76 8.20 -13.26
N LEU A 193 14.01 7.79 -13.44
CA LEU A 193 14.55 6.61 -12.75
C LEU A 193 14.68 6.84 -11.25
N LYS A 194 14.99 8.06 -10.79
CA LYS A 194 14.94 8.39 -9.35
C LYS A 194 13.53 8.26 -8.79
N GLN A 195 12.53 8.76 -9.51
CA GLN A 195 11.11 8.63 -9.13
C GLN A 195 10.68 7.16 -9.05
N LEU A 196 11.06 6.35 -10.04
CA LEU A 196 10.81 4.91 -10.05
C LEU A 196 11.48 4.21 -8.86
N TYR A 197 12.75 4.54 -8.58
CA TYR A 197 13.48 3.98 -7.44
C TYR A 197 12.82 4.33 -6.11
N SER A 198 12.47 5.60 -5.90
CA SER A 198 11.75 6.07 -4.70
C SER A 198 10.40 5.37 -4.52
N ALA A 199 9.65 5.17 -5.61
CA ALA A 199 8.42 4.41 -5.61
C ALA A 199 8.63 2.91 -5.27
N VAL A 200 9.68 2.27 -5.78
CA VAL A 200 10.02 0.88 -5.44
C VAL A 200 10.44 0.74 -3.98
N GLN A 201 11.28 1.64 -3.46
CA GLN A 201 11.65 1.67 -2.04
C GLN A 201 10.43 1.84 -1.14
N PHE A 202 9.45 2.66 -1.55
CA PHE A 202 8.17 2.74 -0.85
C PHE A 202 7.43 1.40 -0.83
N LEU A 203 7.27 0.73 -1.98
CA LEU A 203 6.60 -0.58 -2.03
C LEU A 203 7.32 -1.61 -1.15
N SER A 204 8.65 -1.56 -1.13
CA SER A 204 9.47 -2.38 -0.24
C SER A 204 9.16 -2.13 1.23
N ASN A 205 9.11 -0.87 1.66
CA ASN A 205 8.76 -0.52 3.04
C ASN A 205 7.34 -0.96 3.42
N VAL A 206 6.40 -0.97 2.47
CA VAL A 206 5.05 -1.49 2.69
C VAL A 206 5.12 -3.00 2.97
N PHE A 207 5.84 -3.76 2.16
CA PHE A 207 6.02 -5.20 2.38
C PHE A 207 6.74 -5.53 3.69
N ASP A 208 7.80 -4.79 4.02
CA ASP A 208 8.54 -4.98 5.28
C ASP A 208 7.64 -4.70 6.50
N SER A 209 6.70 -3.75 6.38
CA SER A 209 5.75 -3.44 7.45
C SER A 209 4.68 -4.50 7.68
N SER A 210 4.52 -5.44 6.74
CA SER A 210 3.56 -6.54 6.80
C SER A 210 4.13 -7.81 7.46
N ASN A 211 5.30 -7.73 8.12
CA ASN A 211 5.96 -8.86 8.79
C ASN A 211 6.17 -10.09 7.87
N CYS A 212 6.58 -9.85 6.63
CA CYS A 212 6.84 -10.92 5.66
C CYS A 212 8.29 -11.45 5.80
N ASP A 213 8.55 -12.31 6.78
CA ASP A 213 9.90 -12.86 7.00
C ASP A 213 10.28 -13.99 6.01
N TYR A 214 9.31 -14.48 5.21
CA TYR A 214 9.46 -15.73 4.45
C TYR A 214 9.68 -15.57 2.95
N VAL A 215 9.55 -14.37 2.40
CA VAL A 215 9.65 -14.12 0.96
C VAL A 215 10.60 -12.96 0.73
N SER A 216 11.55 -13.11 -0.20
CA SER A 216 12.45 -12.02 -0.54
C SER A 216 11.67 -10.81 -1.04
N LEU A 217 12.17 -9.63 -0.70
CA LEU A 217 11.59 -8.36 -1.11
C LEU A 217 11.46 -8.26 -2.64
N ASP A 218 12.41 -8.80 -3.38
CA ASP A 218 12.37 -8.76 -4.84
C ASP A 218 11.26 -9.67 -5.41
N ALA A 219 11.02 -10.83 -4.80
CA ALA A 219 9.90 -11.69 -5.13
C ALA A 219 8.57 -10.95 -4.88
N LEU A 220 8.41 -10.29 -3.74
CA LEU A 220 7.23 -9.47 -3.45
C LEU A 220 7.05 -8.32 -4.46
N LEU A 221 8.14 -7.64 -4.85
CA LEU A 221 8.09 -6.57 -5.87
C LEU A 221 7.63 -7.07 -7.25
N SER A 222 7.89 -8.35 -7.58
CA SER A 222 7.44 -8.97 -8.84
C SER A 222 5.91 -9.09 -8.95
N THR A 223 5.21 -9.11 -7.81
CA THR A 223 3.73 -9.12 -7.74
C THR A 223 3.12 -7.77 -8.12
N GLY A 224 3.97 -6.75 -8.16
CA GLY A 224 3.61 -5.39 -8.50
C GLY A 224 2.79 -4.68 -7.44
N PRO A 225 2.27 -3.49 -7.78
CA PRO A 225 1.61 -2.61 -6.82
C PRO A 225 0.35 -3.21 -6.16
N SER A 226 -0.31 -4.19 -6.79
CA SER A 226 -1.44 -4.90 -6.19
C SER A 226 -1.06 -5.75 -4.99
N GLY A 227 0.11 -6.40 -5.03
CA GLY A 227 0.60 -7.17 -3.89
C GLY A 227 0.88 -6.29 -2.68
N ALA A 228 1.42 -5.08 -2.90
CA ALA A 228 1.70 -4.14 -1.82
C ALA A 228 0.42 -3.63 -1.13
N VAL A 229 -0.62 -3.28 -1.89
CA VAL A 229 -1.93 -2.91 -1.30
C VAL A 229 -2.51 -4.07 -0.52
N HIS A 230 -2.48 -5.27 -1.08
CA HIS A 230 -2.99 -6.45 -0.38
C HIS A 230 -2.22 -6.68 0.91
N ALA A 231 -0.89 -6.64 0.87
CA ALA A 231 -0.05 -6.86 2.05
C ALA A 231 -0.29 -5.82 3.14
N TRP A 232 -0.57 -4.58 2.76
CA TRP A 232 -0.97 -3.52 3.70
C TRP A 232 -2.34 -3.79 4.33
N GLU A 233 -3.33 -4.15 3.52
CA GLU A 233 -4.72 -4.36 3.96
C GLU A 233 -4.88 -5.60 4.84
N SER A 234 -4.16 -6.68 4.54
CA SER A 234 -4.19 -7.95 5.30
C SER A 234 -3.08 -8.08 6.34
N ARG A 235 -2.19 -7.08 6.45
CA ARG A 235 -1.00 -7.10 7.31
C ARG A 235 -0.23 -8.43 7.24
N GLY A 236 -0.18 -9.01 6.05
CA GLY A 236 0.37 -10.33 5.78
C GLY A 236 0.47 -10.59 4.27
N ILE A 237 0.83 -11.81 3.87
CA ILE A 237 1.09 -12.14 2.46
C ILE A 237 0.17 -13.21 1.88
N ASP A 238 -0.97 -13.48 2.52
CA ASP A 238 -1.88 -14.56 2.12
C ASP A 238 -2.43 -14.42 0.69
N GLY A 239 -2.56 -13.21 0.15
CA GLY A 239 -2.93 -12.98 -1.25
C GLY A 239 -1.76 -12.97 -2.23
N VAL A 240 -0.53 -13.12 -1.73
CA VAL A 240 0.72 -13.21 -2.50
C VAL A 240 1.23 -14.66 -2.58
N LEU A 241 0.49 -15.60 -1.98
CA LEU A 241 0.81 -17.03 -2.00
C LEU A 241 0.99 -17.55 -3.43
N GLY A 242 2.16 -18.10 -3.70
CA GLY A 242 2.55 -18.60 -5.02
C GLY A 242 3.84 -17.98 -5.54
N VAL A 243 4.30 -16.87 -4.96
CA VAL A 243 5.63 -16.37 -5.26
C VAL A 243 6.66 -17.14 -4.46
N GLN A 244 7.54 -17.84 -5.17
CA GLN A 244 8.72 -18.47 -4.59
C GLN A 244 9.94 -17.63 -4.89
N ASP A 245 10.84 -17.55 -3.90
CA ASP A 245 12.18 -17.03 -4.14
C ASP A 245 12.84 -17.88 -5.21
N SER A 246 13.30 -17.19 -6.25
CA SER A 246 13.99 -17.80 -7.37
C SER A 246 15.07 -16.87 -7.87
N GLU A 247 16.02 -17.42 -8.62
CA GLU A 247 17.09 -16.64 -9.26
C GLU A 247 16.51 -15.55 -10.20
N TRP A 248 15.28 -15.75 -10.70
CA TRP A 248 14.54 -14.78 -11.52
C TRP A 248 14.13 -13.50 -10.80
N THR A 249 13.87 -13.63 -9.50
CA THR A 249 13.44 -12.52 -8.66
C THR A 249 14.65 -11.85 -8.03
N GLU A 250 15.82 -12.49 -7.89
CA GLU A 250 16.98 -11.82 -7.29
C GLU A 250 17.34 -10.51 -8.01
N GLY A 251 17.37 -9.41 -7.26
CA GLY A 251 17.65 -8.08 -7.79
C GLY A 251 16.64 -7.61 -8.84
N TYR A 252 15.38 -8.10 -8.77
CA TYR A 252 14.31 -7.92 -9.75
C TYR A 252 14.24 -6.53 -10.36
N PHE A 253 14.37 -5.49 -9.53
CA PHE A 253 14.43 -4.10 -9.95
C PHE A 253 15.80 -3.46 -9.73
N ALA A 254 16.49 -3.85 -8.64
CA ALA A 254 17.75 -3.23 -8.22
C ALA A 254 18.88 -3.43 -9.24
N TYR A 255 19.05 -4.63 -9.80
CA TYR A 255 20.12 -4.94 -10.75
C TYR A 255 19.96 -4.21 -12.09
N PRO A 256 18.81 -4.28 -12.80
CA PRO A 256 18.66 -3.57 -14.06
C PRO A 256 18.77 -2.05 -13.86
N LEU A 257 18.27 -1.51 -12.75
CA LEU A 257 18.45 -0.09 -12.43
C LEU A 257 19.94 0.26 -12.24
N ALA A 258 20.67 -0.51 -11.44
CA ALA A 258 22.11 -0.32 -11.22
C ALA A 258 22.91 -0.37 -12.52
N ASN A 259 22.55 -1.27 -13.43
CA ASN A 259 23.16 -1.38 -14.76
C ASN A 259 22.95 -0.11 -15.59
N VAL A 260 21.74 0.46 -15.59
CA VAL A 260 21.45 1.73 -16.28
C VAL A 260 22.24 2.89 -15.69
N TYR A 261 22.29 3.02 -14.36
CA TYR A 261 23.06 4.08 -13.69
C TYR A 261 24.57 3.98 -13.97
N ARG A 262 25.11 2.76 -13.92
CA ARG A 262 26.52 2.48 -14.23
C ARG A 262 26.83 2.85 -15.69
N ALA A 263 25.98 2.46 -16.63
CA ALA A 263 26.14 2.81 -18.04
C ALA A 263 26.11 4.32 -18.28
N ARG A 264 25.28 5.05 -17.52
CA ARG A 264 25.19 6.52 -17.56
C ARG A 264 26.29 7.23 -16.76
N LYS A 265 27.12 6.50 -16.01
CA LYS A 265 28.13 7.04 -15.09
C LYS A 265 27.53 7.98 -14.04
N VAL A 266 26.34 7.64 -13.56
CA VAL A 266 25.65 8.37 -12.48
C VAL A 266 25.68 7.50 -11.22
N ALA A 267 25.93 8.11 -10.06
CA ALA A 267 25.85 7.40 -8.78
C ALA A 267 24.40 6.97 -8.52
N LEU A 268 24.23 5.76 -7.99
CA LEU A 268 22.92 5.34 -7.49
C LEU A 268 22.46 6.29 -6.38
N PRO A 269 21.16 6.61 -6.30
CA PRO A 269 20.61 7.33 -5.16
C PRO A 269 20.98 6.60 -3.87
N ALA A 270 21.28 7.36 -2.81
CA ALA A 270 21.41 6.76 -1.48
C ALA A 270 20.11 6.04 -1.12
N PHE A 271 20.22 4.87 -0.49
CA PHE A 271 19.09 4.04 -0.10
C PHE A 271 18.12 4.72 0.88
N GLU A 272 18.54 5.82 1.51
CA GLU A 272 17.95 6.26 2.78
C GLU A 272 16.69 7.11 2.66
N LEU A 273 16.23 7.53 1.47
CA LEU A 273 15.06 8.44 1.38
C LEU A 273 14.06 8.04 0.29
N PRO A 274 12.97 7.34 0.65
CA PRO A 274 11.82 7.06 -0.22
C PRO A 274 11.14 8.30 -0.80
N SER A 275 11.52 9.51 -0.36
CA SER A 275 11.02 10.79 -0.87
C SER A 275 11.76 11.29 -2.12
N ALA A 276 12.95 10.75 -2.41
CA ALA A 276 13.86 11.32 -3.41
C ALA A 276 13.27 11.34 -4.82
N GLY A 277 12.97 12.54 -5.34
CA GLY A 277 12.53 12.77 -6.72
C GLY A 277 11.01 12.76 -6.92
N ILE A 278 10.22 12.30 -5.94
CA ILE A 278 8.77 12.43 -5.93
C ILE A 278 8.36 13.67 -5.16
N LEU A 279 8.79 13.77 -3.89
CA LEU A 279 8.37 14.83 -2.96
C LEU A 279 9.20 16.10 -3.12
N ASP A 280 8.54 17.25 -3.02
CA ASP A 280 9.16 18.57 -2.93
C ASP A 280 9.38 18.98 -1.45
N SER A 281 8.56 18.46 -0.53
CA SER A 281 8.70 18.68 0.91
C SER A 281 8.17 17.49 1.72
N VAL A 282 8.57 17.39 2.98
CA VAL A 282 8.06 16.40 3.94
C VAL A 282 7.57 17.13 5.18
N ASN A 283 6.31 16.90 5.57
CA ASN A 283 5.71 17.52 6.74
C ASN A 283 6.04 16.68 7.97
N GLY A 284 6.69 17.29 8.96
CA GLY A 284 7.03 16.60 10.19
C GLY A 284 8.29 15.74 10.12
N ALA A 285 9.21 16.01 9.19
CA ALA A 285 10.50 15.33 9.09
C ALA A 285 11.36 15.48 10.37
N ASP A 286 11.24 16.62 11.06
CA ASP A 286 12.02 16.94 12.26
C ASP A 286 11.22 16.74 13.56
N ASP A 287 10.05 16.09 13.48
CA ASP A 287 9.21 15.91 14.66
C ASP A 287 9.88 15.01 15.70
N VAL A 288 9.57 15.30 16.95
CA VAL A 288 10.13 14.63 18.12
C VAL A 288 9.05 13.87 18.87
N CYS A 289 9.46 12.82 19.58
CA CYS A 289 8.56 12.10 20.46
C CYS A 289 8.14 13.00 21.65
N SER A 290 6.84 13.09 21.93
CA SER A 290 6.26 13.84 23.06
C SER A 290 6.73 13.36 24.44
N ARG A 291 7.37 12.17 24.53
CA ARG A 291 7.80 11.56 25.80
C ARG A 291 9.30 11.64 26.04
N CYS A 292 10.11 11.24 25.06
CA CYS A 292 11.57 11.26 25.20
C CYS A 292 12.26 12.44 24.48
N ALA A 293 11.50 13.26 23.74
CA ALA A 293 12.00 14.36 22.90
C ALA A 293 13.02 13.95 21.82
N ALA A 294 13.20 12.66 21.55
CA ALA A 294 14.09 12.18 20.49
C ALA A 294 13.48 12.47 19.11
N PRO A 295 14.28 12.93 18.12
CA PRO A 295 13.83 13.15 16.76
C PRO A 295 13.61 11.82 16.04
N HIS A 296 12.42 11.64 15.48
CA HIS A 296 12.04 10.44 14.72
C HIS A 296 11.19 10.78 13.48
N GLY A 297 10.78 12.03 13.31
CA GLY A 297 10.08 12.51 12.13
C GLY A 297 8.80 11.71 11.82
N LEU A 298 8.77 11.08 10.64
CA LEU A 298 7.62 10.30 10.17
C LEU A 298 7.49 8.90 10.78
N GLU A 299 8.46 8.45 11.57
CA GLU A 299 8.41 7.16 12.29
C GLU A 299 7.63 7.24 13.60
N LEU A 300 7.10 8.42 13.95
CA LEU A 300 6.30 8.62 15.14
C LEU A 300 4.88 8.05 14.97
N TYR A 301 4.42 7.37 16.00
CA TYR A 301 3.08 6.81 16.15
C TYR A 301 2.12 7.82 16.73
N THR A 302 0.92 7.88 16.14
CA THR A 302 -0.24 8.66 16.57
C THR A 302 -1.50 7.93 16.10
N GLU A 303 -2.70 8.39 16.48
CA GLU A 303 -3.98 7.78 16.10
C GLU A 303 -4.09 7.46 14.58
N THR A 304 -3.53 8.32 13.72
CA THR A 304 -3.57 8.12 12.26
C THR A 304 -2.57 7.09 11.74
N THR A 305 -1.54 6.72 12.52
CA THR A 305 -0.46 5.80 12.11
C THR A 305 -0.37 4.52 12.95
N TRP A 306 -1.30 4.28 13.87
CA TRP A 306 -1.36 3.03 14.62
C TRP A 306 -1.44 1.78 13.73
N CYS A 307 -2.03 1.90 12.54
CA CYS A 307 -2.03 0.86 11.52
C CYS A 307 -0.64 0.39 11.08
N ARG A 308 0.43 1.15 11.35
CA ARG A 308 1.83 0.81 11.05
C ARG A 308 2.52 0.07 12.19
N PHE A 309 1.87 -0.09 13.34
CA PHE A 309 2.51 -0.70 14.50
C PHE A 309 2.68 -2.20 14.26
N ALA A 310 3.92 -2.68 14.27
CA ALA A 310 4.22 -4.10 14.14
C ALA A 310 3.87 -4.81 15.45
N THR A 311 2.96 -5.77 15.38
CA THR A 311 2.46 -6.53 16.53
C THR A 311 3.12 -7.89 16.55
N ASP A 312 4.39 -7.93 16.95
CA ASP A 312 5.07 -9.20 17.21
C ASP A 312 4.75 -9.68 18.64
N TYR A 313 5.04 -10.94 18.97
CA TYR A 313 4.84 -11.53 20.31
C TYR A 313 5.56 -10.78 21.45
N VAL A 314 6.43 -9.82 21.10
CA VAL A 314 7.09 -8.86 21.99
C VAL A 314 6.11 -7.90 22.68
N LEU A 315 4.81 -7.88 22.31
CA LEU A 315 3.81 -7.04 22.98
C LEU A 315 3.53 -7.47 24.43
N LEU A 316 3.66 -8.76 24.76
CA LEU A 316 3.51 -9.22 26.14
C LEU A 316 4.74 -8.85 26.96
N LYS A 317 4.54 -8.58 28.27
CA LYS A 317 5.67 -8.46 29.18
C LYS A 317 6.53 -9.72 29.10
N PRO A 318 7.88 -9.64 29.13
CA PRO A 318 8.75 -10.74 28.74
C PRO A 318 8.53 -12.09 29.45
N LYS A 319 7.96 -12.08 30.67
CA LYS A 319 7.66 -13.32 31.41
C LYS A 319 6.27 -13.89 31.08
N LEU A 320 5.31 -13.04 30.68
CA LEU A 320 3.97 -13.46 30.25
C LEU A 320 4.00 -14.23 28.94
N SER A 321 4.92 -13.91 28.03
CA SER A 321 5.10 -14.68 26.79
C SER A 321 5.58 -16.12 27.04
N GLY A 322 6.14 -16.41 28.22
CA GLY A 322 6.49 -17.76 28.65
C GLY A 322 5.34 -18.54 29.28
N ASN A 323 4.18 -17.91 29.54
CA ASN A 323 3.01 -18.61 30.09
C ASN A 323 2.19 -19.23 28.94
N PRO A 324 2.12 -20.58 28.82
CA PRO A 324 1.51 -21.23 27.68
C PRO A 324 0.00 -20.97 27.57
N THR A 325 -0.71 -20.84 28.70
CA THR A 325 -2.15 -20.54 28.72
C THR A 325 -2.44 -19.12 28.27
N ILE A 326 -1.62 -18.15 28.71
CA ILE A 326 -1.78 -16.76 28.30
C ILE A 326 -1.35 -16.58 26.84
N LEU A 327 -0.26 -17.21 26.41
CA LEU A 327 0.21 -17.15 25.03
C LEU A 327 -0.82 -17.73 24.06
N HIS A 328 -1.39 -18.90 24.38
CA HIS A 328 -2.43 -19.51 23.57
C HIS A 328 -3.66 -18.61 23.46
N TYR A 329 -4.15 -18.06 24.57
CA TYR A 329 -5.27 -17.14 24.57
C TYR A 329 -4.96 -15.82 23.86
N PHE A 330 -3.74 -15.31 24.01
CA PHE A 330 -3.26 -14.12 23.30
C PHE A 330 -3.33 -14.36 21.80
N GLN A 331 -2.85 -15.52 21.31
CA GLN A 331 -2.94 -15.87 19.90
C GLN A 331 -4.40 -15.95 19.42
N GLU A 332 -5.27 -16.62 20.18
CA GLU A 332 -6.68 -16.76 19.81
C GLU A 332 -7.45 -15.43 19.74
N VAL A 333 -7.08 -14.44 20.55
CA VAL A 333 -7.84 -13.19 20.69
C VAL A 333 -7.16 -12.00 20.03
N VAL A 334 -5.83 -11.90 20.12
CA VAL A 334 -5.07 -10.76 19.62
C VAL A 334 -4.69 -10.95 18.16
N ASP A 335 -4.32 -12.16 17.72
CA ASP A 335 -3.92 -12.38 16.33
C ASP A 335 -5.03 -11.91 15.35
N PRO A 336 -6.32 -12.27 15.54
CA PRO A 336 -7.41 -11.77 14.67
C PRO A 336 -7.61 -10.25 14.74
N LEU A 337 -7.26 -9.62 15.86
CA LEU A 337 -7.38 -8.17 16.01
C LEU A 337 -6.24 -7.42 15.33
N VAL A 338 -5.13 -8.08 15.03
CA VAL A 338 -3.98 -7.45 14.37
C VAL A 338 -3.83 -7.84 12.90
N GLU A 339 -4.75 -8.67 12.39
CA GLU A 339 -4.84 -9.08 10.97
C GLU A 339 -5.13 -7.91 10.02
N THR A 340 -5.85 -6.87 10.45
CA THR A 340 -6.15 -5.72 9.58
C THR A 340 -5.78 -4.39 10.23
N PRO A 341 -5.49 -3.34 9.44
CA PRO A 341 -5.27 -2.00 9.96
C PRO A 341 -6.40 -1.52 10.88
N ALA A 342 -7.65 -1.75 10.49
CA ALA A 342 -8.82 -1.26 11.22
C ALA A 342 -8.99 -1.96 12.57
N THR A 343 -8.80 -3.27 12.64
CA THR A 343 -8.89 -4.03 13.89
C THR A 343 -7.74 -3.65 14.83
N LEU A 344 -6.53 -3.42 14.29
CA LEU A 344 -5.37 -3.01 15.08
C LEU A 344 -5.59 -1.62 15.70
N GLU A 345 -6.10 -0.68 14.92
CA GLU A 345 -6.44 0.66 15.42
C GLU A 345 -7.47 0.60 16.56
N ASN A 346 -8.52 -0.22 16.41
CA ASN A 346 -9.52 -0.41 17.45
C ASN A 346 -8.93 -1.04 18.71
N PHE A 347 -8.04 -2.02 18.56
CA PHE A 347 -7.31 -2.64 19.66
C PHE A 347 -6.47 -1.60 20.43
N ILE A 348 -5.65 -0.83 19.72
CA ILE A 348 -4.81 0.23 20.31
C ILE A 348 -5.67 1.32 20.98
N ALA A 349 -6.78 1.73 20.35
CA ALA A 349 -7.72 2.68 20.96
C ALA A 349 -8.28 2.14 22.29
N GLY A 350 -8.57 0.83 22.35
CA GLY A 350 -8.94 0.13 23.56
C GLY A 350 -7.87 0.23 24.66
N LEU A 351 -6.59 0.11 24.32
CA LEU A 351 -5.47 0.29 25.26
C LEU A 351 -5.41 1.72 25.80
N PHE A 352 -5.60 2.74 24.97
CA PHE A 352 -5.68 4.14 25.42
C PHE A 352 -6.84 4.40 26.37
N GLY A 353 -7.95 3.66 26.24
CA GLY A 353 -9.07 3.68 27.18
C GLY A 353 -8.75 3.08 28.55
N LEU A 354 -7.66 2.32 28.67
CA LEU A 354 -7.19 1.67 29.90
C LEU A 354 -5.99 2.36 30.54
N ARG A 355 -5.58 3.53 30.03
CA ARG A 355 -4.39 4.24 30.51
C ARG A 355 -4.44 4.51 32.01
N THR A 356 -3.39 4.11 32.72
CA THR A 356 -3.25 4.32 34.18
C THR A 356 -1.82 4.72 34.56
N GLY A 357 -1.61 5.11 35.82
CA GLY A 357 -0.28 5.41 36.36
C GLY A 357 0.44 6.52 35.60
N GLU A 358 1.68 6.26 35.19
CA GLU A 358 2.51 7.22 34.43
C GLU A 358 1.99 7.53 33.02
N PHE A 359 1.08 6.69 32.50
CA PHE A 359 0.47 6.84 31.18
C PHE A 359 -0.87 7.59 31.22
N ALA A 360 -1.36 8.00 32.41
CA ALA A 360 -2.67 8.65 32.54
C ALA A 360 -2.81 9.95 31.72
N THR A 361 -1.68 10.64 31.47
CA THR A 361 -1.61 11.88 30.68
C THR A 361 -1.26 11.66 29.21
N TRP A 362 -1.22 10.41 28.74
CA TRP A 362 -0.98 10.11 27.33
C TRP A 362 -2.21 10.40 26.50
N ASP A 363 -2.04 11.24 25.50
CA ASP A 363 -3.07 11.59 24.52
C ASP A 363 -2.87 10.76 23.25
N PRO A 364 -3.91 10.17 22.64
CA PRO A 364 -3.78 9.43 21.38
C PRO A 364 -3.32 10.31 20.19
N THR A 365 -3.49 11.62 20.28
CA THR A 365 -3.07 12.60 19.26
C THR A 365 -1.60 13.05 19.41
N ASP A 366 -0.95 12.72 20.54
CA ASP A 366 0.49 12.94 20.73
C ASP A 366 1.33 12.07 19.77
N LEU A 367 2.63 12.37 19.72
CA LEU A 367 3.60 11.69 18.87
C LEU A 367 4.51 10.79 19.71
N TYR A 368 4.51 9.49 19.43
CA TYR A 368 5.28 8.51 20.21
C TYR A 368 6.30 7.80 19.32
N CYS A 369 7.57 7.74 19.72
CA CYS A 369 8.51 6.86 19.02
C CYS A 369 8.18 5.39 19.31
N LEU A 370 8.68 4.48 18.47
CA LEU A 370 8.46 3.03 18.61
C LEU A 370 8.71 2.56 20.04
N ARG A 371 9.85 2.94 20.64
CA ARG A 371 10.22 2.50 21.99
C ARG A 371 9.19 2.91 23.04
N CYS A 372 8.82 4.19 23.09
CA CYS A 372 7.85 4.68 24.07
C CYS A 372 6.46 4.07 23.81
N PHE A 373 6.07 3.93 22.55
CA PHE A 373 4.79 3.36 22.18
C PHE A 373 4.70 1.87 22.54
N THR A 374 5.74 1.07 22.26
CA THR A 374 5.85 -0.33 22.65
C THR A 374 5.79 -0.49 24.17
N GLU A 375 6.48 0.37 24.93
CA GLU A 375 6.40 0.37 26.39
C GLU A 375 4.96 0.59 26.88
N PHE A 376 4.26 1.59 26.31
CA PHE A 376 2.85 1.80 26.61
C PHE A 376 1.99 0.55 26.31
N VAL A 377 2.15 -0.06 25.13
CA VAL A 377 1.40 -1.27 24.76
C VAL A 377 1.69 -2.41 25.74
N GLN A 378 2.95 -2.68 26.06
CA GLN A 378 3.38 -3.73 27.00
C GLN A 378 2.80 -3.52 28.41
N GLN A 379 2.62 -2.27 28.84
CA GLN A 379 2.05 -1.97 30.16
C GLN A 379 0.53 -2.15 30.22
N HIS A 380 -0.18 -2.11 29.10
CA HIS A 380 -1.64 -2.12 29.07
C HIS A 380 -2.25 -3.37 28.43
N VAL A 381 -1.54 -4.07 27.55
CA VAL A 381 -2.10 -5.23 26.83
C VAL A 381 -2.57 -6.35 27.76
N TRP A 382 -1.86 -6.62 28.86
CA TRP A 382 -2.25 -7.64 29.82
C TRP A 382 -3.50 -7.24 30.63
N VAL A 383 -3.69 -5.94 30.89
CA VAL A 383 -4.89 -5.39 31.54
C VAL A 383 -6.08 -5.53 30.59
N TRP A 384 -5.87 -5.22 29.31
CA TRP A 384 -6.86 -5.39 28.27
C TRP A 384 -7.28 -6.85 28.13
N LEU A 385 -6.32 -7.79 28.05
CA LEU A 385 -6.60 -9.23 28.00
C LEU A 385 -7.41 -9.71 29.21
N LEU A 386 -7.05 -9.27 30.42
CA LEU A 386 -7.80 -9.61 31.63
C LEU A 386 -9.27 -9.18 31.49
N ARG A 387 -9.49 -7.94 31.06
CA ARG A 387 -10.83 -7.38 30.86
C ARG A 387 -11.62 -8.19 29.82
N GLU A 388 -11.02 -8.50 28.67
CA GLU A 388 -11.69 -9.28 27.63
C GLU A 388 -12.03 -10.70 28.08
N ARG A 389 -11.13 -11.37 28.83
CA ARG A 389 -11.42 -12.68 29.43
C ARG A 389 -12.61 -12.60 30.37
N MET A 390 -12.62 -11.62 31.27
CA MET A 390 -13.70 -11.44 32.22
C MET A 390 -15.03 -11.13 31.53
N ASN A 391 -15.01 -10.32 30.46
CA ASN A 391 -16.20 -10.05 29.63
C ASN A 391 -16.71 -11.32 28.94
N ALA A 392 -15.82 -12.23 28.55
CA ALA A 392 -16.17 -13.55 28.02
C ALA A 392 -16.63 -14.56 29.10
N GLY A 393 -16.77 -14.13 30.35
CA GLY A 393 -17.26 -14.95 31.47
C GLY A 393 -16.18 -15.76 32.19
N TRP A 394 -14.89 -15.55 31.87
CA TRP A 394 -13.80 -16.17 32.61
C TRP A 394 -13.70 -15.60 34.02
N ILE A 395 -13.66 -16.48 35.02
CA ILE A 395 -13.44 -16.11 36.41
C ILE A 395 -11.95 -16.35 36.72
N PRO A 396 -11.17 -15.29 37.00
CA PRO A 396 -9.76 -15.46 37.32
C PRO A 396 -9.58 -16.34 38.56
N PRO A 397 -8.63 -17.30 38.56
CA PRO A 397 -8.20 -17.95 39.79
C PRO A 397 -7.52 -16.93 40.72
N GLU A 398 -7.09 -17.39 41.89
CA GLU A 398 -6.35 -16.54 42.83
C GLU A 398 -5.12 -15.91 42.16
N ASN A 399 -4.92 -14.61 42.38
CA ASN A 399 -3.77 -13.88 41.84
C ASN A 399 -2.46 -14.52 42.31
N CYS A 400 -1.53 -14.71 41.38
CA CYS A 400 -0.16 -15.04 41.73
C CYS A 400 0.46 -13.88 42.51
N ARG A 401 1.16 -14.16 43.62
CA ARG A 401 1.83 -13.14 44.43
C ARG A 401 2.82 -12.31 43.61
N ASP A 402 3.51 -12.96 42.67
CA ASP A 402 4.50 -12.32 41.79
C ASP A 402 3.87 -11.75 40.52
N GLY A 403 2.56 -11.94 40.31
CA GLY A 403 1.81 -11.46 39.16
C GLY A 403 2.46 -11.80 37.82
N TRP A 404 2.51 -10.80 36.93
CA TRP A 404 3.16 -10.95 35.62
C TRP A 404 4.68 -11.19 35.69
N LYS A 405 5.32 -11.00 36.84
CA LYS A 405 6.76 -11.28 37.06
C LYS A 405 7.05 -12.71 37.53
N CYS A 406 6.04 -13.55 37.72
CA CYS A 406 6.23 -14.88 38.27
C CYS A 406 7.17 -15.72 37.40
N GLU A 407 8.20 -16.32 38.02
CA GLU A 407 9.12 -17.19 37.30
C GLU A 407 8.51 -18.56 37.00
N LEU A 408 7.55 -19.02 37.81
CA LEU A 408 6.92 -20.34 37.69
C LEU A 408 5.81 -20.40 36.63
N GLN A 409 5.50 -19.29 35.95
CA GLN A 409 4.38 -19.24 35.01
C GLN A 409 4.59 -20.05 33.72
N HIS A 410 5.81 -20.55 33.48
CA HIS A 410 6.10 -21.50 32.41
C HIS A 410 5.73 -22.95 32.80
N GLU A 411 5.54 -23.23 34.09
CA GLU A 411 5.06 -24.52 34.57
C GLU A 411 3.55 -24.61 34.38
N GLN A 412 3.09 -25.54 33.54
CA GLN A 412 1.68 -25.66 33.15
C GLN A 412 0.72 -25.70 34.35
N HIS A 413 1.02 -26.50 35.38
CA HIS A 413 0.16 -26.59 36.57
C HIS A 413 0.04 -25.26 37.32
N HIS A 414 1.13 -24.50 37.42
CA HIS A 414 1.13 -23.18 38.06
C HIS A 414 0.39 -22.14 37.20
N ALA A 415 0.61 -22.15 35.88
CA ALA A 415 -0.07 -21.29 34.92
C ALA A 415 -1.61 -21.47 34.93
N GLU A 416 -2.08 -22.71 35.10
CA GLU A 416 -3.50 -23.04 35.12
C GLU A 416 -4.19 -22.68 36.45
N THR A 417 -3.46 -22.69 37.56
CA THR A 417 -4.05 -22.55 38.91
C THR A 417 -3.92 -21.14 39.51
N LYS A 418 -3.16 -20.25 38.89
CA LYS A 418 -2.93 -18.87 39.36
C LYS A 418 -3.13 -17.85 38.26
N ASN A 419 -3.64 -16.66 38.61
CA ASN A 419 -3.78 -15.57 37.66
C ASN A 419 -2.47 -14.76 37.61
N HIS A 420 -1.82 -14.71 36.44
CA HIS A 420 -0.63 -13.89 36.18
C HIS A 420 -0.92 -12.56 35.49
N LEU A 421 -2.16 -12.34 35.03
CA LEU A 421 -2.63 -11.04 34.52
C LEU A 421 -2.97 -10.12 35.70
N CYS A 422 -2.02 -9.91 36.61
CA CYS A 422 -2.18 -9.06 37.79
C CYS A 422 -0.83 -8.43 38.19
N ASP A 423 -0.91 -7.35 38.96
CA ASP A 423 0.30 -6.72 39.50
C ASP A 423 0.94 -7.57 40.61
N PRO A 424 2.28 -7.62 40.67
CA PRO A 424 2.99 -8.21 41.80
C PRO A 424 2.59 -7.51 43.11
N VAL A 425 2.32 -8.29 44.15
CA VAL A 425 2.01 -7.77 45.48
C VAL A 425 3.29 -7.17 46.08
N LYS A 426 3.29 -5.87 46.37
CA LYS A 426 4.38 -5.23 47.13
C LYS A 426 4.35 -5.76 48.55
N ILE A 427 5.44 -6.42 48.96
CA ILE A 427 5.65 -6.95 50.33
C ILE A 427 6.32 -5.89 51.18
#